data_AF-E4U2A7-F1
#
_entry.id   AF-E4U2A7-F1
#
_cell.length_a   1.000
_cell.length_b   1.000
_cell.length_c   1.000
_cell.angle_alpha   90.00
_cell.angle_beta   90.00
_cell.angle_gamma   90.00
#
_symmetry.space_group_name_H-M   'P 1'
#
loop_
_entity.id
_entity.type
_entity.pdbx_description
1 polymer ?
#
loop_
_entity_poly.entity_id
_entity_poly.type
_entity_poly.pdbx_seq_one_letter_code
_entity_poly.pdbx_strand_id
1 'polypeptide(L)'
;MRNEVDETLSSLTERFLADATPYILNGTMQEPAEAPEVTVLAIRAFNGIVAMCQEELGDSDSAHLEHVLSFMCHIDVNATGDILCNQIEEFISLYIASVPSSEKVDDYTFISENNLVKLIQLKQYGNKLRELLKNFIVQRKKRRWYQFYTPASKYCMAEDVLRKVDEVLEKINERIEIDSDKMIQRIVDNFYIIYICLLALVKYAISKHDIILELTVNAQIDRILYIIDPSFKAHTLKNKYLLYYHVVYELKELHASILADM
;
A
#
# COMPACT_ATOMS: atom_id res chain seq x y z
N MET A 1 1.13 28.48 -29.36
CA MET A 1 1.51 27.90 -28.05
C MET A 1 0.45 26.93 -27.54
N ARG A 2 -0.01 25.97 -28.35
CA ARG A 2 -0.91 24.87 -27.91
C ARG A 2 -0.42 23.47 -28.30
N ASN A 3 0.70 23.37 -29.03
CA ASN A 3 1.16 22.10 -29.61
C ASN A 3 2.34 21.45 -28.85
N GLU A 4 3.02 22.16 -27.94
CA GLU A 4 4.21 21.62 -27.25
C GLU A 4 3.87 20.86 -25.95
N VAL A 5 2.66 21.07 -25.39
CA VAL A 5 2.20 20.39 -24.16
C VAL A 5 1.62 18.99 -24.46
N ASP A 6 1.06 18.77 -25.66
CA ASP A 6 0.51 17.47 -26.04
C ASP A 6 1.61 16.46 -26.44
N GLU A 7 2.73 16.92 -27.04
CA GLU A 7 3.84 16.02 -27.40
C GLU A 7 4.61 15.50 -26.17
N THR A 8 4.69 16.31 -25.10
CA THR A 8 5.35 15.91 -23.85
C THR A 8 4.54 14.88 -23.06
N LEU A 9 3.22 15.04 -22.98
CA LEU A 9 2.30 14.07 -22.36
C LEU A 9 2.22 12.74 -23.12
N SER A 10 2.25 12.78 -24.45
CA SER A 10 2.31 11.57 -25.30
C SER A 10 3.61 10.80 -25.09
N SER A 11 4.74 11.50 -24.97
CA SER A 11 6.05 10.86 -24.75
C SER A 11 6.19 10.21 -23.36
N LEU A 12 5.53 10.79 -22.35
CA LEU A 12 5.49 10.23 -21.00
C LEU A 12 4.63 8.98 -20.96
N THR A 13 3.42 9.02 -21.52
CA THR A 13 2.54 7.85 -21.60
C THR A 13 3.14 6.69 -22.39
N GLU A 14 3.87 6.96 -23.48
CA GLU A 14 4.59 5.94 -24.24
C GLU A 14 5.75 5.31 -23.45
N ARG A 15 6.50 6.11 -22.68
CA ARG A 15 7.53 5.58 -21.76
C ARG A 15 6.93 4.73 -20.65
N PHE A 16 5.80 5.16 -20.08
CA PHE A 16 5.06 4.38 -19.07
C PHE A 16 4.54 3.04 -19.63
N LEU A 17 4.03 3.03 -20.87
CA LEU A 17 3.59 1.80 -21.53
C LEU A 17 4.77 0.85 -21.83
N ALA A 18 5.94 1.39 -22.13
CA ALA A 18 7.16 0.60 -22.35
C ALA A 18 7.65 -0.08 -21.07
N ASP A 19 7.59 0.58 -19.91
CA ASP A 19 8.00 0.01 -18.61
C ASP A 19 6.97 -0.97 -18.02
N ALA A 20 5.71 -0.88 -18.44
CA ALA A 20 4.64 -1.81 -18.03
C ALA A 20 4.63 -3.14 -18.83
N THR A 21 5.44 -3.27 -19.88
CA THR A 21 5.44 -4.45 -20.77
C THR A 21 5.72 -5.81 -20.14
N PRO A 22 6.47 -6.00 -19.03
CA PRO A 22 6.70 -7.35 -18.50
C PRO A 22 5.50 -7.97 -17.77
N TYR A 23 4.38 -7.26 -17.61
CA TYR A 23 3.22 -7.73 -16.84
C TYR A 23 2.02 -8.20 -17.69
N ILE A 24 2.17 -8.23 -19.02
CA ILE A 24 1.12 -8.73 -19.92
C ILE A 24 1.29 -10.23 -20.13
N LEU A 25 0.65 -11.06 -19.28
CA LEU A 25 0.21 -12.40 -19.70
C LEU A 25 -0.80 -13.03 -18.71
N ASN A 26 -2.01 -13.24 -19.25
CA ASN A 26 -3.06 -14.21 -18.91
C ASN A 26 -3.85 -14.10 -17.59
N GLY A 27 -5.18 -13.94 -17.73
CA GLY A 27 -6.14 -14.48 -16.76
C GLY A 27 -7.41 -13.64 -16.55
N THR A 28 -8.50 -14.03 -17.18
CA THR A 28 -9.82 -13.37 -17.23
C THR A 28 -10.62 -13.37 -15.91
N MET A 29 -11.09 -12.18 -15.51
CA MET A 29 -12.45 -11.94 -14.99
C MET A 29 -12.90 -10.56 -15.49
N GLN A 30 -13.89 -10.55 -16.40
CA GLN A 30 -14.52 -9.34 -16.92
C GLN A 30 -15.59 -8.85 -15.93
N GLU A 31 -15.17 -7.95 -15.04
CA GLU A 31 -16.08 -6.95 -14.47
C GLU A 31 -16.47 -5.93 -15.56
N PRO A 32 -17.63 -5.24 -15.44
CA PRO A 32 -18.04 -4.25 -16.43
C PRO A 32 -16.92 -3.21 -16.58
N ALA A 33 -16.46 -3.02 -17.81
CA ALA A 33 -15.43 -2.03 -18.12
C ALA A 33 -15.94 -0.65 -17.70
N GLU A 34 -15.42 -0.11 -16.60
CA GLU A 34 -15.53 1.32 -16.33
C GLU A 34 -15.06 2.05 -17.58
N ALA A 35 -15.90 2.96 -18.08
CA ALA A 35 -15.62 3.66 -19.31
C ALA A 35 -14.26 4.38 -19.16
N PRO A 36 -13.33 4.23 -20.11
CA PRO A 36 -11.98 4.79 -20.01
C PRO A 36 -11.99 6.30 -19.74
N GLU A 37 -13.05 7.01 -20.14
CA GLU A 37 -13.28 8.42 -19.84
C GLU A 37 -13.39 8.73 -18.33
N VAL A 38 -14.03 7.85 -17.55
CA VAL A 38 -14.20 8.04 -16.09
C VAL A 38 -12.85 7.91 -15.38
N THR A 39 -12.05 6.91 -15.77
CA THR A 39 -10.69 6.72 -15.24
C THR A 39 -9.79 7.91 -15.59
N VAL A 40 -9.84 8.41 -16.82
CA VAL A 40 -9.05 9.59 -17.26
C VAL A 40 -9.45 10.85 -16.50
N LEU A 41 -10.75 11.07 -16.25
CA LEU A 41 -11.24 12.18 -15.43
C LEU A 41 -10.74 12.07 -13.98
N ALA A 42 -10.77 10.88 -13.39
CA ALA A 42 -10.27 10.64 -12.04
C ALA A 42 -8.78 10.93 -11.92
N ILE A 43 -7.97 10.51 -12.90
CA ILE A 43 -6.53 10.81 -12.94
C ILE A 43 -6.28 12.30 -13.09
N ARG A 44 -7.04 13.00 -13.96
CA ARG A 44 -6.90 14.45 -14.09
C ARG A 44 -7.24 15.18 -12.79
N ALA A 45 -8.31 14.76 -12.10
CA ALA A 45 -8.67 15.30 -10.80
C ALA A 45 -7.56 15.05 -9.76
N PHE A 46 -7.00 13.84 -9.73
CA PHE A 46 -5.88 13.48 -8.87
C PHE A 46 -4.63 14.33 -9.13
N ASN A 47 -4.23 14.51 -10.40
CA ASN A 47 -3.10 15.38 -10.73
C ASN A 47 -3.37 16.84 -10.35
N GLY A 48 -4.63 17.28 -10.43
CA GLY A 48 -5.05 18.59 -9.92
C GLY A 48 -4.85 18.71 -8.41
N ILE A 49 -5.20 17.66 -7.64
CA ILE A 49 -4.97 17.60 -6.19
C ILE A 49 -3.48 17.72 -5.87
N VAL A 50 -2.63 16.96 -6.54
CA VAL A 50 -1.16 17.01 -6.36
C VAL A 50 -0.63 18.40 -6.65
N ALA A 51 -1.02 18.99 -7.79
CA ALA A 51 -0.59 20.33 -8.19
C ALA A 51 -1.01 21.40 -7.18
N MET A 52 -2.24 21.33 -6.66
CA MET A 52 -2.72 22.26 -5.62
C MET A 52 -1.86 22.15 -4.36
N CYS A 53 -1.59 20.94 -3.86
CA CYS A 53 -0.75 20.77 -2.67
C CYS A 53 0.68 21.30 -2.89
N GLN A 54 1.25 21.06 -4.08
CA GLN A 54 2.59 21.55 -4.43
C GLN A 54 2.64 23.07 -4.56
N GLU A 55 1.60 23.70 -5.14
CA GLU A 55 1.48 25.15 -5.28
C GLU A 55 1.28 25.82 -3.91
N GLU A 56 0.36 25.30 -3.08
CA GLU A 56 0.10 25.81 -1.73
C GLU A 56 1.36 25.83 -0.86
N LEU A 57 2.15 24.75 -0.92
CA LEU A 57 3.36 24.63 -0.12
C LEU A 57 4.62 25.09 -0.84
N GLY A 58 4.54 25.55 -2.09
CA GLY A 58 5.65 25.80 -3.02
C GLY A 58 6.73 26.69 -2.42
N ASP A 59 6.37 27.93 -2.09
CA ASP A 59 7.24 28.97 -1.54
C ASP A 59 7.02 29.18 -0.02
N SER A 60 6.52 28.15 0.67
CA SER A 60 6.18 28.25 2.09
C SER A 60 7.42 28.30 2.97
N ASP A 61 7.45 29.26 3.91
CA ASP A 61 8.48 29.34 4.94
C ASP A 61 8.19 28.40 6.12
N SER A 62 9.16 28.24 7.03
CA SER A 62 8.99 27.32 8.17
C SER A 62 7.82 27.68 9.09
N ALA A 63 7.43 28.95 9.17
CA ALA A 63 6.31 29.40 9.99
C ALA A 63 4.97 29.04 9.34
N HIS A 64 4.87 29.16 8.02
CA HIS A 64 3.71 28.71 7.27
C HIS A 64 3.53 27.20 7.35
N LEU A 65 4.62 26.43 7.19
CA LEU A 65 4.60 24.98 7.31
C LEU A 65 4.15 24.52 8.71
N GLU A 66 4.68 25.16 9.76
CA GLU A 66 4.25 24.90 11.14
C GLU A 66 2.76 25.22 11.35
N HIS A 67 2.27 26.32 10.77
CA HIS A 67 0.85 26.66 10.81
C HIS A 67 -0.02 25.62 10.10
N VAL A 68 0.38 25.14 8.92
CA VAL A 68 -0.35 24.08 8.19
C VAL A 68 -0.39 22.79 9.01
N LEU A 69 0.74 22.39 9.59
CA LEU A 69 0.83 21.17 10.41
C LEU A 69 0.00 21.28 11.70
N SER A 70 0.02 22.42 12.37
CA SER A 70 -0.76 22.64 13.58
C SER A 70 -2.27 22.78 13.30
N PHE A 71 -2.63 23.57 12.29
CA PHE A 71 -4.02 23.93 12.01
C PHE A 71 -4.77 22.85 11.24
N MET A 72 -4.18 22.32 10.17
CA MET A 72 -4.82 21.30 9.33
C MET A 72 -4.55 19.89 9.83
N CYS A 73 -3.36 19.64 10.38
CA CYS A 73 -2.94 18.29 10.74
C CYS A 73 -3.00 18.01 12.25
N HIS A 74 -3.20 19.03 13.08
CA HIS A 74 -3.14 18.93 14.55
C HIS A 74 -1.83 18.33 15.07
N ILE A 75 -0.74 18.56 14.34
CA ILE A 75 0.61 18.10 14.69
C ILE A 75 1.39 19.28 15.27
N ASP A 76 1.92 19.09 16.48
CA ASP A 76 2.83 20.03 17.11
C ASP A 76 4.27 19.60 16.83
N VAL A 77 4.90 20.22 15.82
CA VAL A 77 6.29 19.97 15.43
C VAL A 77 7.31 20.32 16.51
N ASN A 78 6.93 21.07 17.55
CA ASN A 78 7.79 21.37 18.68
C ASN A 78 7.65 20.34 19.83
N ALA A 79 6.76 19.36 19.68
CA ALA A 79 6.58 18.30 20.67
C ALA A 79 7.80 17.38 20.74
N THR A 80 8.00 16.72 21.88
CA THR A 80 9.08 15.75 22.04
C THR A 80 8.89 14.55 21.10
N GLY A 81 10.00 13.96 20.62
CA GLY A 81 10.00 12.90 19.59
C GLY A 81 8.87 11.87 19.67
N ASP A 82 8.69 11.19 20.81
CA ASP A 82 7.62 10.18 20.94
C ASP A 82 6.21 10.74 20.76
N ILE A 83 5.96 11.95 21.25
CA ILE A 83 4.65 12.63 21.12
C ILE A 83 4.42 13.02 19.66
N LEU A 84 5.44 13.57 19.00
CA LEU A 84 5.37 13.94 17.58
C LEU A 84 5.13 12.72 16.69
N CYS A 85 5.87 11.64 16.90
CA CYS A 85 5.67 10.37 16.18
C CYS A 85 4.24 9.84 16.35
N ASN A 86 3.72 9.84 17.59
CA ASN A 86 2.36 9.38 17.86
C ASN A 86 1.31 10.29 17.20
N GLN A 87 1.48 11.62 17.21
CA GLN A 87 0.56 12.54 16.54
C GLN A 87 0.50 12.30 15.04
N ILE A 88 1.66 12.10 14.39
CA ILE A 88 1.73 11.78 12.96
C ILE A 88 1.06 10.42 12.70
N GLU A 89 1.37 9.41 13.51
CA GLU A 89 0.79 8.06 13.36
C GLU A 89 -0.73 8.07 13.53
N GLU A 90 -1.25 8.74 14.56
CA GLU A 90 -2.69 8.88 14.82
C GLU A 90 -3.39 9.63 13.71
N PHE A 91 -2.81 10.73 13.22
CA PHE A 91 -3.36 11.51 12.12
C PHE A 91 -3.51 10.65 10.86
N ILE A 92 -2.44 10.00 10.42
CA ILE A 92 -2.47 9.14 9.23
C ILE A 92 -3.44 7.96 9.44
N SER A 93 -3.45 7.36 10.63
CA SER A 93 -4.38 6.27 10.97
C SER A 93 -5.85 6.70 10.91
N LEU A 94 -6.17 7.93 11.31
CA LEU A 94 -7.55 8.46 11.25
C LEU A 94 -8.11 8.45 9.81
N TYR A 95 -7.27 8.80 8.83
CA TYR A 95 -7.68 8.90 7.43
C TYR A 95 -7.57 7.57 6.67
N ILE A 96 -6.84 6.58 7.21
CA ILE A 96 -6.74 5.23 6.64
C ILE A 96 -7.77 4.27 7.28
N ALA A 97 -8.01 4.39 8.59
CA ALA A 97 -8.88 3.52 9.36
C ALA A 97 -10.23 4.19 9.67
N SER A 98 -11.33 3.61 9.19
CA SER A 98 -12.67 4.02 9.65
C SER A 98 -12.96 3.44 11.03
N VAL A 99 -13.21 4.28 12.04
CA VAL A 99 -14.21 3.92 13.06
C VAL A 99 -15.57 4.24 12.43
N PRO A 100 -16.46 3.26 12.17
CA PRO A 100 -17.80 3.59 11.73
C PRO A 100 -18.52 4.27 12.89
N SER A 101 -18.86 5.54 12.71
CA SER A 101 -19.90 6.18 13.49
C SER A 101 -21.24 5.53 13.12
N SER A 102 -21.80 4.81 14.10
CA SER A 102 -23.24 4.52 14.27
C SER A 102 -23.90 3.25 13.71
N GLU A 103 -23.18 2.27 13.16
CA GLU A 103 -23.83 0.97 12.85
C GLU A 103 -23.11 -0.20 13.51
N LYS A 104 -23.91 -1.12 14.07
CA LYS A 104 -23.45 -2.38 14.65
C LYS A 104 -22.87 -3.25 13.53
N VAL A 105 -21.61 -3.01 13.20
CA VAL A 105 -20.85 -3.79 12.24
C VAL A 105 -20.24 -4.97 12.99
N ASP A 106 -20.49 -6.19 12.52
CA ASP A 106 -19.86 -7.41 13.04
C ASP A 106 -18.35 -7.20 13.17
N ASP A 107 -17.75 -7.55 14.32
CA ASP A 107 -16.32 -7.38 14.61
C ASP A 107 -15.40 -8.01 13.53
N TYR A 108 -15.91 -8.96 12.74
CA TYR A 108 -15.22 -9.63 11.63
C TYR A 108 -15.26 -8.89 10.28
N THR A 109 -16.05 -7.82 10.18
CA THR A 109 -16.14 -6.92 9.01
C THR A 109 -15.38 -5.61 9.21
N PHE A 110 -14.84 -5.38 10.41
CA PHE A 110 -14.01 -4.23 10.71
C PHE A 110 -12.64 -4.34 10.01
N ILE A 111 -12.41 -3.47 9.04
CA ILE A 111 -11.14 -3.36 8.32
C ILE A 111 -10.23 -2.48 9.15
N SER A 112 -9.36 -3.13 9.93
CA SER A 112 -8.27 -2.46 10.63
C SER A 112 -6.95 -2.81 9.98
N GLU A 113 -6.04 -1.85 9.94
CA GLU A 113 -4.66 -2.08 9.51
C GLU A 113 -4.01 -3.20 10.32
N ASN A 114 -4.26 -3.21 11.64
CA ASN A 114 -3.81 -4.28 12.52
C ASN A 114 -4.29 -5.67 12.08
N ASN A 115 -5.51 -5.80 11.56
CA ASN A 115 -6.01 -7.06 11.02
C ASN A 115 -5.32 -7.41 9.70
N LEU A 116 -5.10 -6.44 8.81
CA LEU A 116 -4.36 -6.67 7.56
C LEU A 116 -2.92 -7.14 7.84
N VAL A 117 -2.22 -6.46 8.74
CA VAL A 117 -0.85 -6.83 9.16
C VAL A 117 -0.83 -8.24 9.76
N LYS A 118 -1.77 -8.57 10.65
CA LYS A 118 -1.91 -9.93 11.21
C LYS A 118 -2.17 -10.97 10.12
N LEU A 119 -3.01 -10.68 9.13
CA LEU A 119 -3.27 -11.59 8.01
C LEU A 119 -2.01 -11.81 7.16
N ILE A 120 -1.24 -10.76 6.86
CA ILE A 120 0.02 -10.88 6.13
C ILE A 120 1.03 -11.72 6.93
N GLN A 121 1.14 -11.53 8.25
CA GLN A 121 1.98 -12.36 9.11
C GLN A 121 1.52 -13.83 9.11
N LEU A 122 0.21 -14.07 9.25
CA LEU A 122 -0.36 -15.42 9.19
C LEU A 122 -0.07 -16.12 7.86
N LYS A 123 -0.15 -15.39 6.74
CA LYS A 123 0.26 -15.88 5.41
C LYS A 123 1.73 -16.30 5.40
N GLN A 124 2.62 -15.48 5.96
CA GLN A 124 4.05 -15.82 6.04
C GLN A 124 4.30 -17.07 6.89
N TYR A 125 3.63 -17.20 8.04
CA TYR A 125 3.71 -18.41 8.86
C TYR A 125 3.15 -19.65 8.15
N GLY A 126 2.01 -19.52 7.48
CA GLY A 126 1.41 -20.59 6.70
C GLY A 126 2.31 -21.04 5.54
N ASN A 127 2.98 -20.11 4.86
CA ASN A 127 3.96 -20.44 3.82
C ASN A 127 5.17 -21.22 4.38
N LYS A 128 5.71 -20.82 5.54
CA LYS A 128 6.77 -21.58 6.22
C LYS A 128 6.31 -23.00 6.58
N LEU A 129 5.09 -23.13 7.12
CA LEU A 129 4.51 -24.44 7.44
C LEU A 129 4.34 -25.30 6.17
N ARG A 130 3.84 -24.71 5.08
CA ARG A 130 3.69 -25.35 3.77
C ARG A 130 5.02 -25.89 3.26
N GLU A 131 6.09 -25.11 3.33
CA GLU A 131 7.43 -25.53 2.93
C GLU A 131 7.95 -26.69 3.78
N LEU A 132 7.80 -26.63 5.10
CA LEU A 132 8.18 -27.71 6.01
C LEU A 132 7.43 -29.01 5.71
N LEU A 133 6.12 -28.93 5.45
CA LEU A 133 5.29 -30.08 5.08
C LEU A 133 5.70 -30.66 3.71
N LYS A 134 5.93 -29.81 2.70
CA LYS A 134 6.45 -30.25 1.39
C LYS A 134 7.80 -30.93 1.51
N ASN A 135 8.72 -30.35 2.29
CA ASN A 135 10.04 -30.93 2.53
C ASN A 135 9.95 -32.27 3.26
N PHE A 136 9.07 -32.40 4.26
CA PHE A 136 8.80 -33.67 4.93
C PHE A 136 8.30 -34.74 3.94
N ILE A 137 7.33 -34.40 3.08
CA ILE A 137 6.77 -35.30 2.08
C ILE A 137 7.86 -35.73 1.06
N VAL A 138 8.62 -34.77 0.52
CA VAL A 138 9.66 -35.03 -0.51
C VAL A 138 10.83 -35.83 0.05
N GLN A 139 11.35 -35.48 1.23
CA GLN A 139 12.44 -36.23 1.88
C GLN A 139 12.03 -37.68 2.17
N ARG A 140 10.75 -37.93 2.39
CA ARG A 140 10.23 -39.28 2.64
C ARG A 140 9.97 -40.05 1.35
N LYS A 141 9.52 -39.40 0.26
CA LYS A 141 9.41 -40.01 -1.08
C LYS A 141 10.77 -40.46 -1.65
N LYS A 142 11.87 -39.81 -1.27
CA LYS A 142 13.23 -40.12 -1.76
C LYS A 142 13.97 -41.22 -0.97
N ARG A 143 13.42 -41.75 0.13
CA ARG A 143 14.12 -42.76 0.96
C ARG A 143 14.03 -44.17 0.34
N ARG A 144 15.14 -44.90 0.38
CA ARG A 144 15.23 -46.29 -0.11
C ARG A 144 14.39 -47.23 0.77
N TRP A 145 13.82 -48.26 0.13
CA TRP A 145 12.92 -49.30 0.65
C TRP A 145 13.28 -49.95 2.01
N TYR A 146 14.52 -49.89 2.45
CA TYR A 146 15.01 -50.54 3.69
C TYR A 146 15.08 -49.62 4.93
N GLN A 147 14.78 -48.32 4.81
CA GLN A 147 14.68 -47.43 5.98
C GLN A 147 13.24 -47.42 6.50
N PHE A 148 12.97 -48.26 7.50
CA PHE A 148 11.64 -48.66 7.97
C PHE A 148 10.56 -47.56 8.18
N TYR A 149 9.35 -47.95 7.76
CA TYR A 149 8.00 -47.73 8.32
C TYR A 149 7.74 -46.44 9.10
N THR A 150 7.44 -45.37 8.36
CA THR A 150 6.44 -44.42 8.84
C THR A 150 5.09 -44.96 8.38
N PRO A 151 4.09 -45.18 9.25
CA PRO A 151 2.83 -45.74 8.82
C PRO A 151 2.20 -44.85 7.74
N ALA A 152 1.64 -45.47 6.69
CA ALA A 152 1.00 -44.77 5.57
C ALA A 152 -0.05 -43.73 6.05
N SER A 153 -0.65 -43.96 7.23
CA SER A 153 -1.53 -43.01 7.89
C SER A 153 -0.88 -41.66 8.19
N LYS A 154 0.38 -41.61 8.67
CA LYS A 154 1.09 -40.35 8.95
C LYS A 154 1.42 -39.57 7.67
N TYR A 155 1.61 -40.28 6.56
CA TYR A 155 1.84 -39.68 5.25
C TYR A 155 0.56 -39.06 4.69
N CYS A 156 -0.56 -39.80 4.70
CA CYS A 156 -1.86 -39.30 4.28
C CYS A 156 -2.29 -38.09 5.14
N MET A 157 -2.06 -38.15 6.45
CA MET A 157 -2.32 -37.02 7.35
C MET A 157 -1.49 -35.77 7.01
N ALA A 158 -0.23 -35.93 6.59
CA ALA A 158 0.61 -34.79 6.18
C ALA A 158 0.14 -34.17 4.85
N GLU A 159 -0.30 -34.98 3.89
CA GLU A 159 -0.92 -34.50 2.65
C GLU A 159 -2.27 -33.80 2.91
N ASP A 160 -3.10 -34.36 3.80
CA ASP A 160 -4.37 -33.74 4.21
C ASP A 160 -4.16 -32.41 4.92
N VAL A 161 -3.16 -32.33 5.80
CA VAL A 161 -2.79 -31.08 6.47
C VAL A 161 -2.23 -30.08 5.44
N LEU A 162 -1.40 -30.50 4.49
CA LEU A 162 -0.91 -29.62 3.42
C LEU A 162 -2.06 -29.03 2.61
N ARG A 163 -3.04 -29.86 2.22
CA ARG A 163 -4.24 -29.39 1.52
C ARG A 163 -5.02 -28.37 2.34
N LYS A 164 -5.26 -28.62 3.63
CA LYS A 164 -5.91 -27.65 4.52
C LYS A 164 -5.12 -26.35 4.65
N VAL A 165 -3.79 -26.43 4.70
CA VAL A 165 -2.92 -25.25 4.73
C VAL A 165 -3.03 -24.46 3.42
N ASP A 166 -3.06 -25.13 2.27
CA ASP A 166 -3.25 -24.48 0.96
C ASP A 166 -4.65 -23.79 0.89
N GLU A 167 -5.72 -24.46 1.31
CA GLU A 167 -7.09 -23.89 1.37
C GLU A 167 -7.18 -22.66 2.29
N VAL A 168 -6.53 -22.72 3.46
CA VAL A 168 -6.50 -21.59 4.40
C VAL A 168 -5.65 -20.44 3.85
N LEU A 169 -4.52 -20.73 3.21
CA LEU A 169 -3.67 -19.71 2.58
C LEU A 169 -4.40 -19.00 1.43
N GLU A 170 -5.19 -19.72 0.65
CA GLU A 170 -6.02 -19.15 -0.41
C GLU A 170 -7.04 -18.16 0.16
N LYS A 171 -7.80 -18.57 1.19
CA LYS A 171 -8.74 -17.67 1.89
C LYS A 171 -8.07 -16.46 2.52
N ILE A 172 -6.88 -16.63 3.09
CA ILE A 172 -6.09 -15.52 3.65
C ILE A 172 -5.68 -14.56 2.53
N ASN A 173 -5.26 -15.07 1.37
CA ASN A 173 -4.88 -14.23 0.23
C ASN A 173 -6.06 -13.40 -0.27
N GLU A 174 -7.21 -14.05 -0.51
CA GLU A 174 -8.44 -13.37 -0.94
C GLU A 174 -8.82 -12.26 0.05
N ARG A 175 -8.71 -12.53 1.36
CA ARG A 175 -9.06 -11.51 2.36
C ARG A 175 -8.06 -10.36 2.41
N ILE A 176 -6.77 -10.64 2.31
CA ILE A 176 -5.71 -9.61 2.25
C ILE A 176 -5.96 -8.68 1.05
N GLU A 177 -6.28 -9.24 -0.10
CA GLU A 177 -6.57 -8.50 -1.33
C GLU A 177 -7.79 -7.59 -1.17
N ILE A 178 -8.91 -8.13 -0.66
CA ILE A 178 -10.14 -7.35 -0.42
C ILE A 178 -9.91 -6.22 0.59
N ASP A 179 -9.18 -6.51 1.68
CA ASP A 179 -8.93 -5.51 2.73
C ASP A 179 -7.96 -4.42 2.22
N SER A 180 -6.95 -4.80 1.44
CA SER A 180 -6.01 -3.87 0.79
C SER A 180 -6.72 -2.99 -0.26
N ASP A 181 -7.64 -3.55 -1.06
CA ASP A 181 -8.41 -2.81 -2.08
C ASP A 181 -9.29 -1.73 -1.44
N LYS A 182 -9.90 -2.06 -0.31
CA LYS A 182 -10.71 -1.09 0.44
C LYS A 182 -9.85 -0.02 1.12
N MET A 183 -8.64 -0.37 1.56
CA MET A 183 -7.72 0.59 2.16
C MET A 183 -7.18 1.57 1.13
N ILE A 184 -6.79 1.10 -0.07
CA ILE A 184 -6.34 2.03 -1.11
C ILE A 184 -7.45 2.97 -1.57
N GLN A 185 -8.69 2.49 -1.66
CA GLN A 185 -9.81 3.36 -1.99
C GLN A 185 -9.96 4.50 -0.96
N ARG A 186 -9.80 4.20 0.34
CA ARG A 186 -9.83 5.23 1.39
C ARG A 186 -8.67 6.21 1.29
N ILE A 187 -7.48 5.72 0.95
CA ILE A 187 -6.30 6.55 0.76
C ILE A 187 -6.52 7.50 -0.42
N VAL A 188 -7.14 7.02 -1.51
CA VAL A 188 -7.53 7.84 -2.65
C VAL A 188 -8.56 8.89 -2.24
N ASP A 189 -9.61 8.49 -1.51
CA ASP A 189 -10.70 9.39 -1.09
C ASP A 189 -10.18 10.51 -0.16
N ASN A 190 -9.15 10.22 0.64
CA ASN A 190 -8.54 11.17 1.58
C ASN A 190 -7.17 11.69 1.10
N PHE A 191 -6.83 11.48 -0.18
CA PHE A 191 -5.46 11.68 -0.66
C PHE A 191 -4.96 13.10 -0.46
N TYR A 192 -5.80 14.11 -0.69
CA TYR A 192 -5.45 15.51 -0.47
C TYR A 192 -4.93 15.76 0.95
N ILE A 193 -5.66 15.29 1.97
CA ILE A 193 -5.34 15.53 3.38
C ILE A 193 -4.08 14.77 3.79
N ILE A 194 -3.95 13.52 3.34
CA ILE A 194 -2.77 12.70 3.61
C ILE A 194 -1.54 13.31 2.93
N TYR A 195 -1.65 13.66 1.65
CA TYR A 195 -0.53 14.16 0.85
C TYR A 195 -0.08 15.54 1.29
N ILE A 196 -0.98 16.48 1.58
CA ILE A 196 -0.58 17.82 2.06
C ILE A 196 0.12 17.74 3.42
N CYS A 197 -0.34 16.85 4.31
CA CYS A 197 0.30 16.61 5.60
C CYS A 197 1.72 16.05 5.40
N LEU A 198 1.87 14.97 4.62
CA LEU A 198 3.17 14.37 4.36
C LEU A 198 4.11 15.37 3.66
N LEU A 199 3.65 16.10 2.65
CA LEU A 199 4.43 17.10 1.94
C LEU A 199 4.88 18.25 2.86
N ALA A 200 4.00 18.74 3.74
CA ALA A 200 4.34 19.75 4.72
C ALA A 200 5.39 19.24 5.74
N LEU A 201 5.24 18.00 6.21
CA LEU A 201 6.21 17.38 7.11
C LEU A 201 7.58 17.21 6.44
N VAL A 202 7.63 16.74 5.19
CA VAL A 202 8.89 16.63 4.42
C VAL A 202 9.56 18.00 4.30
N LYS A 203 8.83 19.01 3.81
CA LYS A 203 9.38 20.35 3.62
C LYS A 203 9.86 20.97 4.94
N TYR A 204 9.11 20.77 6.03
CA TYR A 204 9.48 21.27 7.34
C TYR A 204 10.76 20.59 7.86
N ALA A 205 10.85 19.26 7.73
CA ALA A 205 11.99 18.49 8.17
C ALA A 205 13.27 18.89 7.43
N ILE A 206 13.20 19.04 6.10
CA ILE A 206 14.32 19.52 5.27
C ILE A 206 14.72 20.94 5.67
N SER A 207 13.75 21.84 5.85
CA SER A 207 14.03 23.24 6.23
C SER A 207 14.69 23.37 7.62
N LYS A 208 14.46 22.42 8.53
CA LYS A 208 15.03 22.42 9.88
C LYS A 208 16.21 21.46 10.04
N HIS A 209 16.53 20.68 9.02
CA HIS A 209 17.50 19.57 9.08
C HIS A 209 17.19 18.57 10.21
N ASP A 210 15.90 18.23 10.39
CA ASP A 210 15.45 17.31 11.43
C ASP A 210 15.38 15.87 10.90
N ILE A 211 16.45 15.12 11.11
CA ILE A 211 16.61 13.72 10.69
C ILE A 211 15.55 12.81 11.34
N ILE A 212 15.14 13.09 12.59
CA ILE A 212 14.15 12.24 13.28
C ILE A 212 12.80 12.39 12.59
N LEU A 213 12.42 13.62 12.24
CA LEU A 213 11.19 13.88 11.53
C LEU A 213 11.22 13.27 10.11
N GLU A 214 12.33 13.41 9.38
CA GLU A 214 12.51 12.78 8.06
C GLU A 214 12.29 11.26 8.11
N LEU A 215 12.94 10.58 9.06
CA LEU A 215 12.78 9.13 9.27
C LEU A 215 11.33 8.76 9.63
N THR A 216 10.68 9.58 10.44
CA THR A 216 9.29 9.35 10.86
C THR A 216 8.33 9.46 9.68
N VAL A 217 8.49 10.48 8.83
CA VAL A 217 7.67 10.65 7.63
C VAL A 217 7.92 9.51 6.64
N ASN A 218 9.17 9.12 6.43
CA ASN A 218 9.50 7.99 5.57
C ASN A 218 8.85 6.69 6.06
N ALA A 219 8.88 6.43 7.37
CA ALA A 219 8.23 5.25 7.96
C ALA A 219 6.71 5.25 7.72
N GLN A 220 6.05 6.41 7.72
CA GLN A 220 4.63 6.49 7.38
C GLN A 220 4.35 6.27 5.90
N ILE A 221 5.21 6.77 5.00
CA ILE A 221 5.09 6.50 3.56
C ILE A 221 5.28 5.00 3.29
N ASP A 222 6.29 4.37 3.90
CA ASP A 222 6.53 2.93 3.81
C ASP A 222 5.34 2.11 4.32
N ARG A 223 4.75 2.53 5.44
CA ARG A 223 3.54 1.92 6.01
C ARG A 223 2.37 1.98 5.03
N ILE A 224 2.12 3.14 4.41
CA ILE A 224 1.08 3.31 3.40
C ILE A 224 1.32 2.40 2.20
N LEU A 225 2.54 2.37 1.67
CA LEU A 225 2.92 1.52 0.55
C LEU A 225 2.76 0.03 0.88
N TYR A 226 3.13 -0.37 2.10
CA TYR A 226 2.99 -1.74 2.57
C TYR A 226 1.53 -2.22 2.64
N ILE A 227 0.62 -1.35 3.08
CA ILE A 227 -0.82 -1.62 3.15
C ILE A 227 -1.42 -1.83 1.75
N ILE A 228 -0.91 -1.08 0.79
CA ILE A 228 -1.39 -1.00 -0.58
C ILE A 228 -0.84 -2.13 -1.49
N ASP A 229 0.40 -2.57 -1.25
CA ASP A 229 1.13 -3.51 -2.10
C ASP A 229 0.39 -4.83 -2.43
N PRO A 230 -0.36 -5.47 -1.51
CA PRO A 230 -1.05 -6.73 -1.81
C PRO A 230 -2.07 -6.63 -2.94
N SER A 231 -2.83 -5.54 -3.02
CA SER A 231 -3.79 -5.29 -4.11
C SER A 231 -3.13 -5.23 -5.48
N PHE A 232 -1.97 -4.58 -5.57
CA PHE A 232 -1.22 -4.44 -6.81
C PHE A 232 -0.62 -5.75 -7.31
N LYS A 233 -0.18 -6.62 -6.39
CA LYS A 233 0.39 -7.91 -6.75
C LYS A 233 -0.66 -8.91 -7.25
N ALA A 234 -1.91 -8.75 -6.84
CA ALA A 234 -3.01 -9.64 -7.23
C ALA A 234 -3.60 -9.28 -8.61
N HIS A 235 -3.58 -8.00 -8.98
CA HIS A 235 -4.26 -7.51 -10.19
C HIS A 235 -3.30 -7.26 -11.35
N THR A 236 -3.57 -7.88 -12.50
CA THR A 236 -3.04 -7.40 -13.78
C THR A 236 -3.55 -5.98 -14.03
N LEU A 237 -2.72 -5.11 -14.62
CA LEU A 237 -3.01 -3.70 -14.91
C LEU A 237 -4.38 -3.52 -15.62
N LYS A 238 -5.46 -3.34 -14.85
CA LYS A 238 -6.79 -2.98 -15.36
C LYS A 238 -7.00 -1.48 -15.15
N ASN A 239 -7.81 -0.83 -15.99
CA ASN A 239 -8.04 0.62 -15.97
C ASN A 239 -8.40 1.18 -14.58
N LYS A 240 -9.20 0.47 -13.78
CA LYS A 240 -9.56 0.88 -12.41
C LYS A 240 -8.34 1.11 -11.50
N TYR A 241 -7.26 0.35 -11.68
CA TYR A 241 -6.05 0.43 -10.86
C TYR A 241 -5.07 1.50 -11.36
N LEU A 242 -5.33 2.15 -12.49
CA LEU A 242 -4.42 3.15 -13.07
C LEU A 242 -4.30 4.39 -12.17
N LEU A 243 -5.41 4.81 -11.55
CA LEU A 243 -5.40 5.86 -10.51
C LEU A 243 -4.55 5.46 -9.30
N TYR A 244 -4.65 4.20 -8.88
CA TYR A 244 -3.89 3.70 -7.75
C TYR A 244 -2.37 3.74 -8.05
N TYR A 245 -1.97 3.39 -9.28
CA TYR A 245 -0.56 3.51 -9.69
C TYR A 245 -0.06 4.96 -9.62
N HIS A 246 -0.90 5.95 -9.95
CA HIS A 246 -0.56 7.36 -9.77
C HIS A 246 -0.38 7.74 -8.30
N VAL A 247 -1.25 7.28 -7.40
CA VAL A 247 -1.07 7.47 -5.94
C VAL A 247 0.27 6.92 -5.47
N VAL A 248 0.60 5.69 -5.87
CA VAL A 248 1.87 5.05 -5.49
C VAL A 248 3.06 5.80 -6.08
N TYR A 249 2.95 6.28 -7.31
CA TYR A 249 3.99 7.08 -7.95
C TYR A 249 4.29 8.34 -7.14
N GLU A 250 3.26 9.12 -6.79
CA GLU A 250 3.43 10.35 -6.01
C GLU A 250 3.99 10.10 -4.61
N LEU A 251 3.56 9.04 -3.94
CA LEU A 251 4.12 8.65 -2.65
C LEU A 251 5.59 8.22 -2.76
N LYS A 252 5.98 7.54 -3.85
CA LYS A 252 7.37 7.15 -4.11
C LYS A 252 8.27 8.32 -4.46
N GLU A 253 7.77 9.30 -5.21
CA GLU A 253 8.46 10.56 -5.48
C GLU A 253 8.69 11.32 -4.16
N LEU A 254 7.68 11.40 -3.29
CA LEU A 254 7.83 12.00 -1.97
C LEU A 254 8.85 11.25 -1.11
N HIS A 255 8.81 9.92 -1.10
CA HIS A 255 9.80 9.08 -0.41
C HIS A 255 11.23 9.29 -0.94
N ALA A 256 11.39 9.40 -2.27
CA ALA A 256 12.67 9.66 -2.91
C ALA A 256 13.19 11.07 -2.59
N SER A 257 12.32 12.06 -2.44
CA SER A 257 12.71 13.43 -2.08
C SER A 257 13.38 13.51 -0.70
N ILE A 258 12.94 12.69 0.26
CA ILE A 258 13.55 12.60 1.60
C ILE A 258 14.93 11.92 1.51
N LEU A 259 15.07 10.89 0.67
CA LEU A 259 16.32 10.12 0.53
C LEU A 259 17.39 10.82 -0.31
N ALA A 260 17.00 11.72 -1.22
CA ALA A 260 17.95 12.41 -2.10
C ALA A 260 18.77 13.51 -1.39
N ASP A 261 18.28 14.00 -0.25
CA ASP A 261 18.91 15.06 0.55
C ASP A 261 19.72 14.53 1.76
N MET A 262 19.75 13.19 1.98
CA MET A 262 20.64 12.52 2.95
C MET A 262 22.01 12.15 2.36
#